data_AF-A0A4V1SAL6-F1
#
_entry.id   AF-A0A4V1SAL6-F1
#
_cell.length_a   1.000
_cell.length_b   1.000
_cell.length_c   1.000
_cell.angle_alpha   90.00
_cell.angle_beta   90.00
_cell.angle_gamma   90.00
#
_symmetry.space_group_name_H-M   'P 1'
#
loop_
_entity.id
_entity.type
_entity.pdbx_description
1 polymer ?
#
loop_
_entity_poly.entity_id
_entity_poly.type
_entity_poly.pdbx_seq_one_letter_code
_entity_poly.pdbx_strand_id
1 'polypeptide(L)'
;MKALRLILPCAILSALSAAAPAQTPVPVTPATPQSFKFKPTGQTSTAGATIAPAPVPAVKQTTYLTLGRMRQWTNAQGNPRIGQLIAWEQTVVTVPVTSPDAKKTSADATPPPVSGKPTIVRDGKIRLLIDRKPYEVPLDRLAPADQDYIKQFEASLAQKP
;
A
#
# COMPACT_ATOMS: atom_id res chain seq x y z
N MET A 1 7.60 14.97 56.59
CA MET A 1 8.45 13.94 57.23
C MET A 1 8.07 12.57 56.69
N LYS A 2 9.09 11.76 56.36
CA LYS A 2 9.03 10.37 55.88
C LYS A 2 8.21 9.46 56.81
N ALA A 3 7.53 8.46 56.24
CA ALA A 3 7.73 7.06 56.62
C ALA A 3 7.05 6.08 55.66
N LEU A 4 7.91 5.37 54.92
CA LEU A 4 7.72 4.09 54.25
C LEU A 4 7.42 2.99 55.28
N ARG A 5 6.47 2.06 55.04
CA ARG A 5 6.48 0.72 55.67
C ARG A 5 6.00 -0.39 54.73
N LEU A 6 6.99 -1.18 54.35
CA LEU A 6 7.00 -2.51 53.74
C LEU A 6 6.81 -3.56 54.84
N ILE A 7 5.88 -4.52 54.72
CA ILE A 7 5.92 -5.80 55.47
C ILE A 7 5.27 -6.92 54.65
N LEU A 8 6.11 -7.85 54.16
CA LEU A 8 5.78 -9.26 53.88
C LEU A 8 5.80 -10.02 55.22
N PRO A 9 5.05 -11.12 55.45
CA PRO A 9 5.73 -12.42 55.37
C PRO A 9 4.84 -13.69 55.17
N CYS A 10 5.59 -14.78 54.90
CA CYS A 10 5.44 -16.15 55.40
C CYS A 10 4.55 -17.19 54.70
N ALA A 11 5.25 -18.26 54.31
CA ALA A 11 4.83 -19.50 53.73
C ALA A 11 4.08 -20.41 54.72
N ILE A 12 3.24 -21.31 54.18
CA ILE A 12 2.79 -22.51 54.88
C ILE A 12 2.98 -23.71 53.94
N LEU A 13 3.83 -24.62 54.41
CA LEU A 13 4.12 -25.95 53.88
C LEU A 13 3.02 -26.90 54.37
N SER A 14 2.45 -27.74 53.51
CA SER A 14 1.64 -28.89 53.94
C SER A 14 1.82 -30.05 52.97
N ALA A 15 2.44 -31.11 53.50
CA ALA A 15 2.65 -32.38 52.83
C ALA A 15 1.42 -33.27 53.00
N LEU A 16 1.03 -34.01 51.95
CA LEU A 16 0.17 -35.18 52.09
C LEU A 16 0.59 -36.25 51.10
N SER A 17 0.94 -37.42 51.65
CA SER A 17 1.43 -38.60 50.95
C SER A 17 0.26 -39.54 50.64
N ALA A 18 0.18 -40.07 49.43
CA ALA A 18 -0.73 -41.17 49.08
C ALA A 18 -0.07 -42.12 48.07
N ALA A 19 -0.06 -43.40 48.44
CA ALA A 19 0.55 -44.51 47.72
C ALA A 19 -0.37 -45.09 46.63
N ALA A 20 0.21 -45.62 45.54
CA ALA A 20 -0.44 -46.50 44.56
C ALA A 20 0.64 -47.31 43.77
N PRO A 21 0.31 -48.42 43.08
CA PRO A 21 0.91 -49.74 43.33
C PRO A 21 2.00 -50.17 42.34
N ALA A 22 2.75 -51.19 42.77
CA ALA A 22 3.79 -51.88 42.04
C ALA A 22 3.28 -52.54 40.74
N GLN A 23 3.98 -52.28 39.63
CA GLN A 23 3.80 -53.00 38.36
C GLN A 23 4.93 -54.02 38.21
N THR A 24 4.56 -55.27 37.96
CA THR A 24 5.47 -56.37 37.62
C THR A 24 6.09 -56.14 36.24
N PRO A 25 7.41 -56.28 36.07
CA PRO A 25 8.03 -56.17 34.75
C PRO A 25 7.80 -57.46 33.94
N VAL A 26 7.14 -57.33 32.80
CA VAL A 26 7.05 -58.37 31.76
C VAL A 26 8.32 -58.31 30.92
N PRO A 27 9.03 -59.42 30.67
CA PRO A 27 10.24 -59.40 29.84
C PRO A 27 9.87 -59.16 28.37
N VAL A 28 10.19 -57.98 27.84
CA VAL A 28 10.15 -57.72 26.40
C VAL A 28 11.45 -58.23 25.77
N THR A 29 11.36 -59.29 24.97
CA THR A 29 12.47 -59.73 24.12
C THR A 29 12.57 -58.75 22.94
N PRO A 30 13.71 -58.06 22.71
CA PRO A 30 13.82 -57.14 21.59
C PRO A 30 13.85 -57.92 20.26
N ALA A 31 12.87 -57.67 19.39
CA ALA A 31 12.86 -58.22 18.05
C ALA A 31 13.91 -57.48 17.19
N THR A 32 14.95 -58.19 16.78
CA THR A 32 15.97 -57.65 15.87
C THR A 32 15.34 -57.38 14.49
N PRO A 33 15.43 -56.16 13.95
CA PRO A 33 14.82 -55.82 12.66
C PRO A 33 15.48 -56.62 11.53
N GLN A 34 14.68 -57.38 10.76
CA GLN A 34 15.16 -58.30 9.72
C GLN A 34 15.42 -57.66 8.35
N SER A 35 15.30 -56.33 8.20
CA SER A 35 15.76 -55.65 6.99
C SER A 35 16.04 -54.17 7.24
N PHE A 36 17.16 -53.69 6.72
CA PHE A 36 17.49 -52.27 6.66
C PHE A 36 17.20 -51.76 5.24
N LYS A 37 16.36 -50.73 5.12
CA LYS A 37 16.17 -50.01 3.85
C LYS A 37 17.28 -48.96 3.73
N PHE A 38 18.18 -49.15 2.78
CA PHE A 38 19.18 -48.14 2.45
C PHE A 38 18.54 -47.01 1.65
N LYS A 39 18.75 -45.76 2.07
CA LYS A 39 18.45 -44.59 1.24
C LYS A 39 19.49 -44.55 0.12
N PRO A 40 19.10 -44.45 -1.17
CA PRO A 40 20.06 -44.30 -2.25
C PRO A 40 20.71 -42.91 -2.14
N THR A 41 21.99 -42.88 -1.78
CA THR A 41 22.80 -41.67 -1.85
C THR A 41 23.10 -41.39 -3.32
N GLY A 42 22.56 -40.30 -3.86
CA GLY A 42 22.72 -39.90 -5.26
C GLY A 42 21.42 -39.77 -6.06
N GLN A 43 20.26 -40.04 -5.46
CA GLN A 43 18.99 -39.73 -6.11
C GLN A 43 18.64 -38.27 -5.82
N THR A 44 18.84 -37.40 -6.82
CA THR A 44 18.25 -36.06 -6.79
C THR A 44 16.74 -36.22 -6.82
N SER A 45 16.09 -36.09 -5.66
CA SER A 45 14.66 -35.81 -5.61
C SER A 45 14.43 -34.51 -6.36
N THR A 46 14.02 -34.59 -7.63
CA THR A 46 13.37 -33.49 -8.33
C THR A 46 11.95 -33.34 -7.77
N ALA A 47 11.82 -33.14 -6.47
CA ALA A 47 10.69 -32.42 -5.91
C ALA A 47 10.96 -30.96 -6.29
N GLY A 48 10.53 -30.59 -7.49
CA GLY A 48 10.64 -29.22 -7.99
C GLY A 48 9.88 -28.31 -7.04
N ALA A 49 10.61 -27.70 -6.10
CA ALA A 49 10.09 -26.58 -5.35
C ALA A 49 9.76 -25.51 -6.40
N THR A 50 8.47 -25.31 -6.67
CA THR A 50 8.03 -24.19 -7.48
C THR A 50 8.27 -22.95 -6.65
N ILE A 51 9.46 -22.36 -6.80
CA ILE A 51 9.75 -21.04 -6.26
C ILE A 51 8.90 -20.08 -7.10
N ALA A 52 7.82 -19.56 -6.51
CA ALA A 52 7.09 -18.46 -7.11
C ALA A 52 8.10 -17.32 -7.35
N PRO A 53 8.19 -16.78 -8.57
CA PRO A 53 9.15 -15.73 -8.87
C PRO A 53 8.95 -14.55 -7.92
N ALA A 54 10.05 -14.00 -7.40
CA ALA A 54 10.00 -12.84 -6.52
C ALA A 54 9.32 -11.67 -7.25
N PRO A 55 8.49 -10.87 -6.54
CA PRO A 55 7.86 -9.70 -7.14
C PRO A 55 8.91 -8.75 -7.74
N VAL A 56 8.81 -8.48 -9.03
CA VAL A 56 9.70 -7.54 -9.72
C VAL A 56 9.34 -6.12 -9.24
N PRO A 57 10.32 -5.31 -8.76
CA PRO A 57 10.06 -3.92 -8.40
C PRO A 57 9.54 -3.16 -9.62
N ALA A 58 8.53 -2.31 -9.43
CA ALA A 58 7.91 -1.55 -10.51
C ALA A 58 7.69 -0.09 -10.10
N VAL A 59 7.89 0.84 -11.04
CA VAL A 59 7.60 2.26 -10.87
C VAL A 59 6.21 2.55 -11.43
N LYS A 60 5.37 3.26 -10.67
CA LYS A 60 4.10 3.79 -11.13
C LYS A 60 4.28 5.22 -11.61
N GLN A 61 3.96 5.47 -12.88
CA GLN A 61 3.91 6.79 -13.48
C GLN A 61 2.45 7.21 -13.60
N THR A 62 2.11 8.35 -13.01
CA THR A 62 0.76 8.94 -13.11
C THR A 62 0.84 10.20 -13.96
N THR A 63 0.08 10.23 -15.05
CA THR A 63 -0.05 11.41 -15.90
C THR A 63 -1.42 12.05 -15.68
N TYR A 64 -1.43 13.36 -15.48
CA TYR A 64 -2.63 14.18 -15.35
C TYR A 64 -2.87 14.97 -16.63
N LEU A 65 -4.12 15.08 -17.04
CA LEU A 65 -4.50 16.01 -18.10
C LEU A 65 -4.64 17.42 -17.53
N THR A 66 -3.80 18.34 -17.98
CA THR A 66 -3.88 19.75 -17.60
C THR A 66 -4.86 20.50 -18.50
N LEU A 67 -5.75 21.27 -17.88
CA LEU A 67 -6.86 21.92 -18.59
C LEU A 67 -6.63 23.41 -18.83
N GLY A 68 -5.77 24.06 -18.04
CA GLY A 68 -5.48 25.48 -18.19
C GLY A 68 -4.04 25.81 -17.87
N ARG A 69 -3.70 27.10 -17.88
CA ARG A 69 -2.40 27.60 -17.42
C ARG A 69 -2.30 27.58 -15.89
N MET A 70 -1.07 27.59 -15.38
CA MET A 70 -0.82 27.79 -13.95
C MET A 70 -1.34 29.16 -13.51
N ARG A 71 -2.09 29.20 -12.40
CA ARG A 71 -2.66 30.43 -11.85
C ARG A 71 -2.74 30.37 -10.34
N GLN A 72 -2.97 31.53 -9.73
CA GLN A 72 -3.31 31.63 -8.32
C GLN A 72 -4.80 31.30 -8.12
N TRP A 73 -5.06 30.33 -7.24
CA TRP A 73 -6.36 29.93 -6.75
C TRP A 73 -6.51 30.42 -5.32
N THR A 74 -7.65 31.01 -5.01
CA THR A 74 -7.90 31.58 -3.69
C THR A 74 -9.04 30.79 -3.06
N ASN A 75 -8.82 30.29 -1.84
CA ASN A 75 -9.91 29.63 -1.12
C ASN A 75 -10.86 30.68 -0.51
N ALA A 76 -12.00 30.23 0.00
CA ALA A 76 -13.00 31.08 0.66
C ALA A 76 -12.45 31.81 1.90
N GLN A 77 -11.31 31.36 2.43
CA GLN A 77 -10.61 31.97 3.57
C GLN A 77 -9.54 32.98 3.13
N GLY A 78 -9.40 33.27 1.82
CA GLY A 78 -8.42 34.21 1.28
C GLY A 78 -7.00 33.66 1.12
N ASN A 79 -6.76 32.37 1.38
CA ASN A 79 -5.44 31.76 1.26
C ASN A 79 -5.13 31.44 -0.21
N PRO A 80 -4.08 32.06 -0.81
CA PRO A 80 -3.72 31.80 -2.19
C PRO A 80 -2.89 30.51 -2.33
N ARG A 81 -3.10 29.80 -3.43
CA ARG A 81 -2.36 28.60 -3.85
C ARG A 81 -2.03 28.72 -5.33
N ILE A 82 -0.79 28.53 -5.73
CA ILE A 82 -0.42 28.50 -7.15
C ILE A 82 -0.56 27.07 -7.64
N GLY A 83 -1.34 26.86 -8.70
CA GLY A 83 -1.57 25.53 -9.24
C GLY A 83 -2.21 25.56 -10.62
N GLN A 84 -2.26 24.38 -11.22
CA GLN A 84 -2.85 24.18 -12.54
C GLN A 84 -4.13 23.35 -12.41
N LEU A 85 -5.20 23.74 -13.11
CA LEU A 85 -6.42 22.94 -13.16
C LEU A 85 -6.12 21.64 -13.93
N ILE A 86 -6.47 20.51 -13.32
CA ILE A 86 -6.33 19.19 -13.94
C ILE A 86 -7.68 18.49 -13.99
N ALA A 87 -7.84 17.63 -15.00
CA ALA A 87 -9.01 16.78 -15.13
C ALA A 87 -9.00 15.66 -14.09
N TRP A 88 -10.16 15.05 -13.87
CA TRP A 88 -10.27 13.86 -13.03
C TRP A 88 -9.70 12.60 -13.68
N GLU A 89 -9.66 12.56 -15.01
CA GLU A 89 -9.04 11.51 -15.78
C GLU A 89 -7.52 11.55 -15.62
N GLN A 90 -6.94 10.40 -15.28
CA GLN A 90 -5.51 10.22 -15.15
C GLN A 90 -5.12 8.86 -15.74
N THR A 91 -3.93 8.79 -16.32
CA THR A 91 -3.39 7.53 -16.83
C THR A 91 -2.28 7.05 -15.92
N VAL A 92 -2.34 5.79 -15.51
CA VAL A 92 -1.32 5.17 -14.66
C VAL A 92 -0.62 4.08 -15.45
N VAL A 93 0.67 4.26 -15.71
CA VAL A 93 1.52 3.26 -16.38
C VAL A 93 2.44 2.65 -15.33
N THR A 94 2.52 1.33 -15.30
CA THR A 94 3.44 0.61 -14.40
C THR A 94 4.61 0.09 -15.22
N VAL A 95 5.82 0.55 -14.90
CA VAL A 95 7.05 0.19 -15.61
C VAL A 95 7.89 -0.74 -14.70
N PRO A 96 8.19 -1.98 -15.12
CA PRO A 96 9.04 -2.89 -14.35
C PRO A 96 10.49 -2.37 -14.29
N VAL A 97 11.11 -2.45 -13.11
CA VAL A 97 12.49 -2.03 -12.83
C VAL A 97 13.45 -3.19 -13.12
N THR A 98 13.30 -3.84 -14.26
CA THR A 98 14.27 -4.84 -14.74
C THR A 98 15.43 -4.22 -15.51
N SER A 99 15.34 -2.92 -15.81
CA SER A 99 16.37 -2.17 -16.53
C SER A 99 17.02 -1.14 -15.60
N PRO A 100 18.37 -1.01 -15.59
CA PRO A 100 19.06 0.03 -14.82
C PRO A 100 18.62 1.47 -15.19
N ASP A 101 17.91 1.61 -16.33
CA ASP A 101 17.33 2.86 -16.82
C ASP A 101 15.85 3.05 -16.50
N ALA A 102 15.23 2.23 -15.64
CA ALA A 102 13.77 2.24 -15.42
C ALA A 102 13.17 3.62 -15.10
N LYS A 103 13.95 4.51 -14.44
CA LYS A 103 13.55 5.90 -14.20
C LYS A 103 13.47 6.72 -15.50
N LYS A 104 14.42 6.53 -16.42
CA LYS A 104 14.42 7.13 -17.77
C LYS A 104 13.31 6.52 -18.64
N THR A 105 13.16 5.19 -18.62
CA THR A 105 12.11 4.48 -19.36
C THR A 105 10.70 4.92 -18.93
N SER A 106 10.48 5.22 -17.64
CA SER A 106 9.22 5.82 -17.18
C SER A 106 9.06 7.28 -17.61
N ALA A 107 10.13 8.06 -17.77
CA ALA A 107 9.99 9.43 -18.27
C ALA A 107 9.59 9.47 -19.76
N ASP A 108 10.03 8.47 -20.54
CA ASP A 108 9.79 8.37 -21.98
C ASP A 108 8.49 7.62 -22.35
N ALA A 109 7.82 6.99 -21.38
CA ALA A 109 6.57 6.29 -21.64
C ALA A 109 5.47 7.29 -22.01
N THR A 110 5.02 7.22 -23.27
CA THR A 110 3.93 8.06 -23.77
C THR A 110 2.63 7.66 -23.06
N PRO A 111 1.94 8.59 -22.39
CA PRO A 111 0.67 8.31 -21.76
C PRO A 111 -0.36 7.88 -22.82
N PRO A 112 -1.21 6.88 -22.55
CA PRO A 112 -2.31 6.59 -23.46
C PRO A 112 -3.23 7.81 -23.61
N PRO A 113 -3.86 8.01 -24.78
CA PRO A 113 -4.77 9.12 -24.98
C PRO A 113 -5.97 9.00 -24.02
N VAL A 114 -6.32 10.10 -23.37
CA VAL A 114 -7.55 10.18 -22.57
C VAL A 114 -8.72 10.31 -23.55
N SER A 115 -9.50 9.24 -23.73
CA SER A 115 -10.65 9.27 -24.63
C SER A 115 -11.84 9.94 -23.96
N GLY A 116 -12.33 11.04 -24.53
CA GLY A 116 -13.57 11.70 -24.14
C GLY A 116 -13.39 13.13 -23.64
N LYS A 117 -14.53 13.76 -23.30
CA LYS A 117 -14.54 15.10 -22.70
C LYS A 117 -14.00 15.01 -21.28
N PRO A 118 -13.00 15.83 -20.90
CA PRO A 118 -12.42 15.75 -19.57
C PRO A 118 -13.38 16.28 -18.51
N THR A 119 -13.44 15.59 -17.38
CA THR A 119 -14.26 16.00 -16.24
C THR A 119 -13.48 17.03 -15.42
N ILE A 120 -14.04 18.22 -15.24
CA ILE A 120 -13.47 19.28 -14.39
C ILE A 120 -13.99 19.17 -12.97
N VAL A 121 -15.32 19.13 -12.79
CA VAL A 121 -15.97 19.00 -11.50
C VAL A 121 -16.50 17.58 -11.32
N ARG A 122 -16.15 16.94 -10.20
CA ARG A 122 -16.72 15.65 -9.77
C ARG A 122 -17.09 15.76 -8.30
N ASP A 123 -18.31 15.36 -7.95
CA ASP A 123 -18.83 15.41 -6.58
C ASP A 123 -18.69 16.79 -5.92
N GLY A 124 -18.89 17.86 -6.71
CA GLY A 124 -18.76 19.25 -6.26
C GLY A 124 -17.31 19.71 -5.99
N LYS A 125 -16.30 18.95 -6.43
CA LYS A 125 -14.89 19.24 -6.24
C LYS A 125 -14.15 19.37 -7.56
N ILE A 126 -13.09 20.16 -7.55
CA ILE A 126 -12.10 20.24 -8.62
C ILE A 126 -10.77 19.63 -8.17
N ARG A 127 -9.90 19.30 -9.14
CA ARG A 127 -8.52 18.91 -8.86
C ARG A 127 -7.54 19.98 -9.34
N LEU A 128 -6.63 20.38 -8.46
CA LEU A 128 -5.53 21.29 -8.73
C LEU A 128 -4.21 20.55 -8.61
N LEU A 129 -3.33 20.69 -9.60
CA LEU A 129 -1.95 20.25 -9.49
C LEU A 129 -1.15 21.35 -8.80
N ILE A 130 -0.72 21.10 -7.56
CA ILE A 130 0.10 22.00 -6.74
C ILE A 130 1.32 21.21 -6.29
N ASP A 131 2.54 21.75 -6.47
CA ASP A 131 3.79 21.08 -6.10
C ASP A 131 3.91 19.64 -6.64
N ARG A 132 3.44 19.43 -7.88
CA ARG A 132 3.37 18.13 -8.57
C ARG A 132 2.46 17.08 -7.90
N LYS A 133 1.58 17.51 -6.99
CA LYS A 133 0.59 16.65 -6.33
C LYS A 133 -0.82 17.12 -6.68
N PRO A 134 -1.76 16.19 -6.95
CA PRO A 134 -3.16 16.54 -7.14
C PRO A 134 -3.79 16.87 -5.77
N TYR A 135 -4.46 18.00 -5.69
CA TYR A 135 -5.23 18.45 -4.54
C TYR A 135 -6.69 18.59 -4.93
N GLU A 136 -7.56 17.95 -4.16
CA GLU A 136 -9.01 18.10 -4.32
C GLU A 136 -9.49 19.30 -3.52
N VAL A 137 -10.19 20.21 -4.18
CA VAL A 137 -10.73 21.42 -3.57
C VAL A 137 -12.24 21.45 -3.83
N PRO A 138 -13.08 21.53 -2.78
CA PRO A 138 -14.50 21.78 -2.94
C PRO A 138 -14.73 23.11 -3.67
N LEU A 139 -15.59 23.10 -4.70
CA LEU A 139 -15.84 24.26 -5.55
C LEU A 139 -16.45 25.42 -4.75
N ASP A 140 -17.33 25.10 -3.80
CA ASP A 140 -17.94 26.03 -2.85
C ASP A 140 -16.93 26.72 -1.93
N ARG A 141 -15.75 26.11 -1.72
CA ARG A 141 -14.65 26.65 -0.91
C ARG A 141 -13.64 27.46 -1.72
N LEU A 142 -13.88 27.71 -3.00
CA LEU A 142 -13.08 28.65 -3.79
C LEU A 142 -13.68 30.06 -3.74
N ALA A 143 -12.85 31.06 -3.96
CA ALA A 143 -13.31 32.43 -4.12
C ALA A 143 -14.29 32.54 -5.31
N PRO A 144 -15.28 33.45 -5.26
CA PRO A 144 -16.29 33.58 -6.32
C PRO A 144 -15.69 33.75 -7.72
N ALA A 145 -14.62 34.54 -7.87
CA ALA A 145 -13.91 34.72 -9.13
C ALA A 145 -13.34 33.41 -9.70
N ASP A 146 -12.87 32.51 -8.82
CA ASP A 146 -12.36 31.21 -9.23
C ASP A 146 -13.49 30.23 -9.57
N GLN A 147 -14.62 30.30 -8.86
CA GLN A 147 -15.81 29.53 -9.22
C GLN A 147 -16.32 29.92 -10.61
N ASP A 148 -16.39 31.22 -10.91
CA ASP A 148 -16.86 31.70 -12.20
C ASP A 148 -15.90 31.35 -13.33
N TYR A 149 -14.59 31.38 -13.07
CA TYR A 149 -13.60 30.86 -14.01
C TYR A 149 -13.84 29.37 -14.34
N ILE A 150 -14.10 28.52 -13.34
CA ILE A 150 -14.39 27.09 -13.58
C ILE A 150 -15.65 26.92 -14.44
N LYS A 151 -16.73 27.65 -14.15
CA LYS A 151 -17.98 27.59 -14.93
C LYS A 151 -17.78 28.01 -16.39
N GLN A 152 -17.06 29.12 -16.61
CA GLN A 152 -16.74 29.59 -17.96
C GLN A 152 -15.87 28.57 -18.70
N PHE A 153 -14.93 27.95 -17.99
CA PHE A 153 -14.05 26.94 -18.55
C PHE A 153 -14.83 25.67 -18.94
N GLU A 154 -15.74 25.18 -18.08
CA GLU A 154 -16.66 24.08 -18.41
C GLU A 154 -17.52 24.38 -19.64
N ALA A 155 -18.07 25.59 -19.73
CA ALA A 155 -18.85 26.01 -20.91
C ALA A 155 -17.99 26.02 -22.18
N SER A 156 -16.72 26.45 -22.10
CA SER A 156 -15.81 26.47 -23.25
C SER A 156 -15.47 25.06 -23.75
N LEU A 157 -15.34 24.08 -22.85
CA LEU A 157 -15.12 22.69 -23.22
C LEU A 157 -16.37 22.04 -23.82
N ALA A 158 -17.56 22.44 -23.39
CA ALA A 158 -18.81 21.96 -23.96
C ALA A 158 -18.98 22.37 -25.44
N GLN A 159 -18.47 23.55 -25.80
CA GLN A 159 -18.55 24.11 -27.16
C GLN A 159 -17.53 23.55 -28.14
N LYS A 160 -16.46 22.90 -27.67
CA LYS A 160 -15.43 22.32 -28.55
C LYS A 160 -15.95 20.97 -29.11
N PRO A 161 -16.17 20.86 -30.44
CA PRO A 161 -16.65 19.63 -31.07
C PRO A 161 -15.59 18.51 -31.04
#